data_AF-Q7NMJ5-F1
#
_entry.id   AF-Q7NMJ5-F1
#
_cell.length_a   1.000
_cell.length_b   1.000
_cell.length_c   1.000
_cell.angle_alpha   90.00
_cell.angle_beta   90.00
_cell.angle_gamma   90.00
#
_symmetry.space_group_name_H-M   'P 1'
#
loop_
_entity.id
_entity.type
_entity.pdbx_description
1 polymer ?
#
loop_
_entity_poly.entity_id
_entity_poly.type
_entity_poly.pdbx_seq_one_letter_code
_entity_poly.pdbx_strand_id
1 'polypeptide(L)'
;MLSAALGRKGEKQVARDPRMVLNRRSKGFLKRVAVGDQPAAERHPLSESEAITLGRAANCEIVLDAGRYSGVSRNHAQVLPLPGSTGWQIYDLNSANGTFINGTRLEGSHILQPGDRILLGPNGPEFCFECECALAPPPEPLNVADSQTDTVSITQLLPITSTVSDLLERDFLIPGVSTVLFVVALFSSIGNALLFNSILALYLAGAGYFFVYRLCGKSKPWWVLIGAALATALLLASPLMAGFFVVFRQWLPGDTDAMLLRAAQGETVGFVEQLVTFFFGAGLLEELVKALPVLAAYLIGRRLSQPWRSRLGVLEPLDGILLGAACGVGFTLFETFSHYLPATVEQFTVQTGALGIGEATGLQLLIPRIIGNVSGHMAYSGYLGYFIGLGALKRTPARRWWIFLIGYLSAASIHALWNAAGVLGEPVLAIAGVLAFAFLMAAILKARKLSPTRPRETASAPGVGR
;
A
#
# COMPACT_ATOMS: atom_id res chain seq x y z
N MET A 1 21.62 -15.07 -70.33
CA MET A 1 22.79 -15.97 -70.21
C MET A 1 22.72 -16.62 -68.83
N LEU A 2 22.61 -17.96 -68.81
CA LEU A 2 23.04 -18.97 -67.80
C LEU A 2 23.07 -18.57 -66.30
N SER A 3 22.71 -19.38 -65.29
CA SER A 3 22.46 -20.83 -65.12
C SER A 3 22.00 -20.99 -63.65
N ALA A 4 20.81 -21.52 -63.36
CA ALA A 4 20.53 -22.88 -62.87
C ALA A 4 21.40 -23.41 -61.70
N ALA A 5 20.76 -23.81 -60.59
CA ALA A 5 20.96 -25.12 -59.95
C ALA A 5 19.86 -25.45 -58.93
N LEU A 6 19.26 -26.62 -59.12
CA LEU A 6 18.22 -27.27 -58.31
C LEU A 6 18.76 -27.82 -56.96
N GLY A 7 17.85 -27.99 -55.99
CA GLY A 7 18.07 -28.86 -54.82
C GLY A 7 16.74 -29.33 -54.20
N ARG A 8 16.54 -30.65 -54.17
CA ARG A 8 15.30 -31.39 -53.86
C ARG A 8 15.29 -31.90 -52.40
N LYS A 9 14.08 -32.05 -51.84
CA LYS A 9 13.61 -33.04 -50.84
C LYS A 9 14.19 -33.06 -49.41
N GLY A 10 13.29 -33.15 -48.43
CA GLY A 10 13.53 -33.77 -47.13
C GLY A 10 12.39 -33.55 -46.13
N GLU A 11 11.46 -34.51 -46.03
CA GLU A 11 10.58 -34.68 -44.85
C GLU A 11 11.44 -34.82 -43.57
N LYS A 12 10.97 -34.27 -42.45
CA LYS A 12 11.25 -34.80 -41.10
C LYS A 12 10.21 -34.33 -40.07
N GLN A 13 9.42 -35.31 -39.63
CA GLN A 13 8.82 -35.49 -38.30
C GLN A 13 9.17 -34.44 -37.23
N VAL A 14 8.14 -33.78 -36.69
CA VAL A 14 8.23 -33.08 -35.40
C VAL A 14 7.51 -33.92 -34.35
N ALA A 15 8.30 -34.42 -33.41
CA ALA A 15 7.86 -35.15 -32.23
C ALA A 15 7.05 -34.22 -31.30
N ARG A 16 5.97 -34.78 -30.74
CA ARG A 16 5.19 -34.19 -29.65
C ARG A 16 5.98 -34.31 -28.34
N ASP A 17 6.16 -33.22 -27.63
CA ASP A 17 6.51 -33.26 -26.20
C ASP A 17 5.30 -32.83 -25.36
N PRO A 18 4.76 -33.69 -24.47
CA PRO A 18 3.59 -33.41 -23.65
C PRO A 18 4.00 -32.97 -22.25
N ARG A 19 3.76 -31.71 -21.90
CA ARG A 19 3.58 -31.23 -20.51
C ARG A 19 3.12 -29.77 -20.51
N MET A 20 1.81 -29.56 -20.60
CA MET A 20 1.20 -28.30 -20.16
C MET A 20 0.30 -28.60 -18.97
N VAL A 21 0.81 -28.23 -17.79
CA VAL A 21 0.15 -28.31 -16.49
C VAL A 21 -1.09 -27.43 -16.54
N LEU A 22 -2.28 -28.05 -16.49
CA LEU A 22 -3.56 -27.36 -16.46
C LEU A 22 -4.21 -27.52 -15.09
N ASN A 23 -4.10 -26.46 -14.30
CA ASN A 23 -4.95 -26.24 -13.14
C ASN A 23 -6.37 -25.92 -13.66
N ARG A 24 -7.24 -26.93 -13.80
CA ARG A 24 -8.64 -26.77 -14.18
C ARG A 24 -9.52 -27.51 -13.20
N ARG A 25 -10.18 -26.80 -12.27
CA ARG A 25 -11.32 -27.36 -11.52
C ARG A 25 -12.43 -27.69 -12.52
N SER A 26 -12.49 -28.95 -12.93
CA SER A 26 -13.53 -29.47 -13.81
C SER A 26 -14.57 -30.13 -12.92
N LYS A 27 -15.86 -29.87 -13.12
CA LYS A 27 -16.95 -30.55 -12.39
C LYS A 27 -17.60 -31.59 -13.30
N GLY A 28 -17.61 -32.84 -12.87
CA GLY A 28 -18.20 -33.96 -13.60
C GLY A 28 -19.60 -34.28 -13.11
N PHE A 29 -20.47 -34.72 -14.01
CA PHE A 29 -21.85 -35.12 -13.72
C PHE A 29 -22.20 -36.37 -14.52
N LEU A 30 -23.02 -37.26 -13.94
CA LEU A 30 -23.72 -38.31 -14.66
C LEU A 30 -25.18 -37.92 -14.81
N LYS A 31 -25.63 -37.74 -16.04
CA LYS A 31 -27.01 -37.38 -16.37
C LYS A 31 -27.76 -38.57 -16.92
N ARG A 32 -28.88 -38.95 -16.30
CA ARG A 32 -29.70 -40.04 -16.81
C ARG A 32 -30.33 -39.64 -18.15
N VAL A 33 -30.15 -40.47 -19.17
CA VAL A 33 -30.78 -40.30 -20.49
C VAL A 33 -32.24 -40.75 -20.37
N ALA A 34 -33.17 -39.90 -20.81
CA ALA A 34 -34.60 -40.21 -20.76
C ALA A 34 -34.96 -41.27 -21.80
N VAL A 35 -35.78 -42.25 -21.42
CA VAL A 35 -36.35 -43.27 -22.31
C VAL A 35 -37.87 -43.20 -22.19
N GLY A 36 -38.57 -42.82 -23.26
CA GLY A 36 -40.03 -42.68 -23.31
C GLY A 36 -40.59 -41.44 -22.61
N ASP A 37 -41.84 -41.53 -22.12
CA ASP A 37 -42.65 -40.44 -21.54
C ASP A 37 -42.22 -39.99 -20.12
N GLN A 38 -40.92 -40.09 -19.80
CA GLN A 38 -40.40 -39.73 -18.48
C GLN A 38 -39.94 -38.26 -18.39
N PRO A 39 -40.22 -37.58 -17.26
CA PRO A 39 -39.76 -36.20 -17.04
C PRO A 39 -38.22 -36.11 -16.91
N ALA A 40 -37.71 -34.93 -17.23
CA ALA A 40 -36.32 -34.64 -17.59
C ALA A 40 -35.22 -35.07 -16.59
N ALA A 41 -34.21 -35.75 -17.14
CA ALA A 41 -32.78 -35.73 -16.81
C ALA A 41 -32.35 -35.42 -15.36
N GLU A 42 -32.38 -36.45 -14.50
CA GLU A 42 -31.70 -36.42 -13.21
C GLU A 42 -30.17 -36.34 -13.41
N ARG A 43 -29.52 -35.31 -12.84
CA ARG A 43 -28.07 -35.10 -12.91
C ARG A 43 -27.46 -35.40 -11.54
N HIS A 44 -26.52 -36.35 -11.49
CA HIS A 44 -25.78 -36.71 -10.29
C HIS A 44 -24.37 -36.12 -10.35
N PRO A 45 -23.97 -35.23 -9.42
CA PRO A 45 -22.61 -34.69 -9.38
C PRO A 45 -21.61 -35.77 -9.01
N LEU A 46 -20.45 -35.76 -9.67
CA LEU A 46 -19.36 -36.66 -9.35
C LEU A 46 -18.42 -36.04 -8.31
N SER A 47 -17.97 -36.85 -7.35
CA SER A 47 -17.06 -36.43 -6.30
C SER A 47 -15.64 -36.29 -6.84
N GLU A 48 -14.92 -35.26 -6.41
CA GLU A 48 -13.50 -35.04 -6.76
C GLU A 48 -12.56 -35.83 -5.83
N SER A 49 -13.06 -36.44 -4.76
CA SER A 49 -12.25 -37.13 -3.75
C SER A 49 -12.74 -38.52 -3.35
N GLU A 50 -13.99 -38.87 -3.62
CA GLU A 50 -14.62 -40.12 -3.18
C GLU A 50 -15.17 -40.94 -4.35
N ALA A 51 -15.31 -42.25 -4.14
CA ALA A 51 -15.94 -43.14 -5.10
C ALA A 51 -17.46 -42.94 -5.14
N ILE A 52 -18.06 -43.04 -6.33
CA ILE A 52 -19.51 -43.03 -6.51
C ILE A 52 -19.92 -44.34 -7.14
N THR A 53 -20.75 -45.10 -6.43
CA THR A 53 -21.25 -46.41 -6.80
C THR A 53 -22.65 -46.30 -7.37
N LEU A 54 -22.89 -47.00 -8.47
CA LEU A 54 -24.17 -47.12 -9.15
C LEU A 54 -24.71 -48.53 -8.99
N GLY A 55 -25.98 -48.68 -8.60
CA GLY A 55 -26.57 -50.00 -8.45
C GLY A 55 -27.93 -49.98 -7.75
N ARG A 56 -28.52 -51.17 -7.55
CA ARG A 56 -29.84 -51.32 -6.91
C ARG A 56 -29.80 -51.31 -5.38
N ALA A 57 -28.64 -51.46 -4.77
CA ALA A 57 -28.54 -51.49 -3.32
C ALA A 57 -28.69 -50.08 -2.75
N ALA A 58 -29.35 -49.97 -1.60
CA ALA A 58 -29.63 -48.68 -0.96
C ALA A 58 -28.36 -47.95 -0.47
N ASN A 59 -27.21 -48.63 -0.44
CA ASN A 59 -25.91 -48.07 -0.09
C ASN A 59 -25.13 -47.52 -1.29
N CYS A 60 -25.69 -47.55 -2.51
CA CYS A 60 -25.10 -46.89 -3.66
C CYS A 60 -25.38 -45.38 -3.61
N GLU A 61 -24.44 -44.55 -4.05
CA GLU A 61 -24.62 -43.11 -4.17
C GLU A 61 -25.62 -42.75 -5.28
N ILE A 62 -25.70 -43.58 -6.34
CA ILE A 62 -26.76 -43.52 -7.34
C ILE A 62 -27.59 -44.81 -7.26
N VAL A 63 -28.69 -44.75 -6.51
CA VAL A 63 -29.60 -45.88 -6.28
C VAL A 63 -30.59 -46.02 -7.44
N LEU A 64 -30.65 -47.21 -8.03
CA LEU A 64 -31.56 -47.57 -9.10
C LEU A 64 -32.71 -48.43 -8.58
N ASP A 65 -33.94 -48.11 -9.00
CA ASP A 65 -35.15 -48.83 -8.56
C ASP A 65 -35.07 -50.32 -8.90
N ALA A 66 -35.22 -51.17 -7.88
CA ALA A 66 -35.04 -52.60 -8.01
C ALA A 66 -36.19 -53.33 -8.74
N GLY A 67 -37.40 -52.78 -8.70
CA GLY A 67 -38.55 -53.30 -9.45
C GLY A 67 -38.49 -52.93 -10.93
N ARG A 68 -37.88 -51.79 -11.26
CA ARG A 68 -37.73 -51.31 -12.64
C ARG A 68 -36.49 -51.84 -13.35
N TYR A 69 -35.36 -51.96 -12.66
CA TYR A 69 -34.06 -52.29 -13.26
C TYR A 69 -33.50 -53.62 -12.73
N SER A 70 -34.28 -54.70 -12.84
CA SER A 70 -33.91 -56.03 -12.33
C SER A 70 -32.58 -56.55 -12.90
N GLY A 71 -32.22 -56.15 -14.13
CA GLY A 71 -30.96 -56.48 -14.79
C GLY A 71 -29.72 -55.75 -14.26
N VAL A 72 -29.86 -54.79 -13.36
CA VAL A 72 -28.72 -54.08 -12.76
C VAL A 72 -28.26 -54.84 -11.51
N SER A 73 -26.96 -55.01 -11.25
CA SER A 73 -26.47 -55.58 -9.98
C SER A 73 -26.72 -54.66 -8.78
N ARG A 74 -26.64 -55.23 -7.56
CA ARG A 74 -26.75 -54.47 -6.30
C ARG A 74 -25.71 -53.34 -6.23
N ASN A 75 -24.45 -53.67 -6.48
CA ASN A 75 -23.38 -52.71 -6.79
C ASN A 75 -22.94 -53.05 -8.21
N HIS A 76 -23.25 -52.21 -9.19
CA HIS A 76 -23.07 -52.54 -10.61
C HIS A 76 -21.80 -51.95 -11.18
N ALA A 77 -21.61 -50.65 -10.99
CA ALA A 77 -20.46 -49.92 -11.49
C ALA A 77 -20.00 -48.89 -10.46
N GLN A 78 -18.75 -48.47 -10.54
CA GLN A 78 -18.19 -47.46 -9.67
C GLN A 78 -17.37 -46.45 -10.46
N VAL A 79 -17.57 -45.17 -10.18
CA VAL A 79 -16.81 -44.05 -10.74
C VAL A 79 -15.88 -43.52 -9.67
N LEU A 80 -14.60 -43.39 -10.02
CA LEU A 80 -13.53 -42.92 -9.15
C LEU A 80 -12.86 -41.70 -9.76
N PRO A 81 -12.45 -40.69 -8.95
CA PRO A 81 -11.58 -39.63 -9.44
C PRO A 81 -10.21 -40.20 -9.82
N LEU A 82 -9.63 -39.69 -10.90
CA LEU A 82 -8.29 -40.07 -11.34
C LEU A 82 -7.21 -39.40 -10.48
N PRO A 83 -6.31 -40.15 -9.82
CA PRO A 83 -5.26 -39.58 -8.99
C PRO A 83 -4.40 -38.56 -9.75
N GLY A 84 -4.26 -37.35 -9.20
CA GLY A 84 -3.40 -36.29 -9.78
C GLY A 84 -3.96 -35.60 -11.02
N SER A 85 -5.24 -35.81 -11.37
CA SER A 85 -5.90 -35.11 -12.48
C SER A 85 -7.34 -34.71 -12.12
N THR A 86 -8.01 -33.93 -12.97
CA THR A 86 -9.41 -33.50 -12.77
C THR A 86 -10.39 -34.34 -13.60
N GLY A 87 -10.11 -35.63 -13.76
CA GLY A 87 -10.92 -36.57 -14.53
C GLY A 87 -11.48 -37.70 -13.68
N TRP A 88 -12.36 -38.51 -14.27
CA TRP A 88 -12.96 -39.68 -13.62
C TRP A 88 -12.77 -40.91 -14.47
N GLN A 89 -12.76 -42.06 -13.81
CA GLN A 89 -12.70 -43.37 -14.45
C GLN A 89 -13.80 -44.26 -13.88
N ILE A 90 -14.39 -45.11 -14.73
CA ILE A 90 -15.43 -46.05 -14.37
C ILE A 90 -14.92 -47.49 -14.40
N TYR A 91 -15.40 -48.28 -13.44
CA TYR A 91 -15.18 -49.71 -13.30
C TYR A 91 -16.51 -50.44 -13.25
N ASP A 92 -16.56 -51.61 -13.88
CA ASP A 92 -17.63 -52.57 -13.63
C ASP A 92 -17.29 -53.39 -12.37
N LEU A 93 -18.22 -53.50 -11.44
CA LEU A 93 -18.03 -54.24 -10.18
C LEU A 93 -18.42 -55.72 -10.33
N ASN A 94 -17.96 -56.35 -11.41
CA ASN A 94 -18.29 -57.73 -11.81
C ASN A 94 -19.81 -57.95 -11.88
N SER A 95 -20.50 -57.04 -12.56
CA SER A 95 -21.95 -57.05 -12.70
C SER A 95 -22.41 -58.23 -13.57
N ALA A 96 -23.62 -58.75 -13.29
CA ALA A 96 -24.12 -59.94 -13.99
C ALA A 96 -24.33 -59.71 -15.50
N ASN A 97 -24.73 -58.48 -15.87
CA ASN A 97 -25.05 -58.12 -17.25
C ASN A 97 -24.02 -57.20 -17.91
N GLY A 98 -22.98 -56.79 -17.19
CA GLY A 98 -21.92 -55.91 -17.67
C GLY A 98 -22.32 -54.43 -17.80
N THR A 99 -21.33 -53.56 -17.66
CA THR A 99 -21.39 -52.14 -18.01
C THR A 99 -20.94 -51.93 -19.46
N PHE A 100 -21.60 -51.05 -20.20
CA PHE A 100 -21.25 -50.72 -21.59
C PHE A 100 -20.98 -49.23 -21.72
N ILE A 101 -19.91 -48.86 -22.43
CA ILE A 101 -19.56 -47.48 -22.75
C ILE A 101 -19.69 -47.30 -24.26
N ASN A 102 -20.55 -46.36 -24.70
CA ASN A 102 -20.84 -46.07 -26.10
C ASN A 102 -21.18 -47.33 -26.93
N GLY A 103 -21.92 -48.26 -26.32
CA GLY A 103 -22.34 -49.52 -26.95
C GLY A 103 -21.33 -50.67 -26.87
N THR A 104 -20.10 -50.43 -26.40
CA THR A 104 -19.06 -51.47 -26.23
C THR A 104 -19.01 -51.92 -24.77
N ARG A 105 -18.96 -53.24 -24.52
CA ARG A 105 -18.85 -53.77 -23.15
C ARG A 105 -17.53 -53.34 -22.53
N LEU A 106 -17.57 -52.84 -21.31
CA LEU A 106 -16.40 -52.38 -20.57
C LEU A 106 -15.53 -53.58 -20.15
N GLU A 107 -14.25 -53.55 -20.54
CA GLU A 107 -13.23 -54.49 -20.07
C GLU A 107 -12.23 -53.74 -19.18
N GLY A 108 -12.18 -54.09 -17.90
CA GLY A 108 -11.34 -53.39 -16.91
C GLY A 108 -11.92 -52.02 -16.53
N SER A 109 -11.23 -50.95 -16.90
CA SER A 109 -11.56 -49.57 -16.51
C SER A 109 -11.52 -48.62 -17.69
N HIS A 110 -12.39 -47.61 -17.70
CA HIS A 110 -12.45 -46.60 -18.77
C HIS A 110 -12.39 -45.19 -18.19
N ILE A 111 -11.53 -44.34 -18.76
CA ILE A 111 -11.45 -42.92 -18.41
C ILE A 111 -12.59 -42.18 -19.10
N LEU A 112 -13.51 -41.61 -18.31
CA LEU A 112 -14.71 -40.94 -18.81
C LEU A 112 -14.35 -39.67 -19.59
N GLN A 113 -14.85 -39.58 -20.82
CA GLN A 113 -14.78 -38.40 -21.67
C GLN A 113 -16.16 -37.73 -21.78
N PRO A 114 -16.24 -36.38 -21.82
CA PRO A 114 -17.52 -35.69 -21.95
C PRO A 114 -18.33 -36.20 -23.15
N GLY A 115 -19.57 -36.61 -22.91
CA GLY A 115 -20.46 -37.23 -23.90
C GLY A 115 -20.51 -38.76 -23.84
N ASP A 116 -19.64 -39.42 -23.07
CA ASP A 116 -19.66 -40.88 -22.94
C ASP A 116 -21.00 -41.37 -22.38
N ARG A 117 -21.58 -42.36 -23.07
CA ARG A 117 -22.84 -43.01 -22.73
C ARG A 117 -22.57 -44.33 -22.00
N ILE A 118 -23.02 -44.40 -20.76
CA ILE A 118 -22.83 -45.52 -19.83
C ILE A 118 -24.16 -46.26 -19.70
N LEU A 119 -24.23 -47.48 -20.21
CA LEU A 119 -25.40 -48.34 -20.12
C LEU A 119 -25.14 -49.49 -19.13
N LEU A 120 -25.99 -49.65 -18.12
CA LEU A 120 -25.83 -50.67 -17.07
C LEU A 120 -26.62 -51.95 -17.40
N GLY A 121 -26.05 -52.76 -18.30
CA GLY A 121 -26.67 -53.97 -18.84
C GLY A 121 -27.56 -53.71 -20.08
N PRO A 122 -27.84 -54.72 -20.92
CA PRO A 122 -28.49 -54.53 -22.23
C PRO A 122 -29.87 -53.84 -22.19
N ASN A 123 -30.59 -53.98 -21.08
CA ASN A 123 -31.92 -53.39 -20.84
C ASN A 123 -31.91 -52.42 -19.64
N GLY A 124 -30.73 -51.91 -19.27
CA GLY A 124 -30.53 -51.06 -18.10
C GLY A 124 -30.76 -49.56 -18.36
N PRO A 125 -30.61 -48.73 -17.32
CA PRO A 125 -30.59 -47.28 -17.47
C PRO A 125 -29.30 -46.84 -18.17
N GLU A 126 -29.42 -45.79 -18.97
CA GLU A 126 -28.31 -45.12 -19.65
C GLU A 126 -28.00 -43.77 -19.00
N PHE A 127 -26.72 -43.47 -18.80
CA PHE A 127 -26.22 -42.21 -18.27
C PHE A 127 -25.26 -41.57 -19.28
N CYS A 128 -25.34 -40.26 -19.46
CA CYS A 128 -24.35 -39.48 -20.21
C CYS A 128 -23.42 -38.77 -19.22
N PHE A 129 -22.11 -38.94 -19.39
CA PHE A 129 -21.12 -38.17 -18.61
C PHE A 129 -20.98 -36.76 -19.18
N GLU A 130 -21.27 -35.76 -18.37
CA GLU A 130 -21.11 -34.34 -18.70
C GLU A 130 -19.96 -33.77 -17.86
N CYS A 131 -19.10 -32.96 -18.45
CA CYS A 131 -18.06 -32.23 -17.72
C CYS A 131 -18.23 -30.74 -18.00
N GLU A 132 -18.53 -29.96 -16.97
CA GLU A 132 -18.56 -28.50 -17.08
C GLU A 132 -17.13 -27.99 -16.88
N CYS A 133 -16.46 -27.73 -18.00
CA CYS A 133 -15.28 -26.88 -18.01
C CYS A 133 -15.80 -25.44 -17.99
N ALA A 134 -15.55 -24.68 -16.92
CA ALA A 134 -15.87 -23.26 -16.90
C ALA A 134 -15.01 -22.54 -17.95
N LEU A 135 -15.53 -22.43 -19.17
CA LEU A 135 -14.97 -21.65 -20.26
C LEU A 135 -15.23 -20.17 -19.95
N ALA A 136 -14.17 -19.37 -19.87
CA ALA A 136 -14.26 -17.92 -19.99
C ALA A 136 -15.01 -17.55 -21.30
N PRO A 137 -15.69 -16.39 -21.37
CA PRO A 137 -16.55 -16.02 -22.50
C PRO A 137 -15.80 -16.06 -23.86
N PRO A 138 -16.54 -16.30 -24.97
CA PRO A 138 -15.97 -16.68 -26.25
C PRO A 138 -15.22 -15.53 -26.94
N PRO A 139 -14.14 -15.82 -27.70
CA PRO A 139 -13.43 -14.80 -28.49
C PRO A 139 -14.26 -14.36 -29.71
N GLU A 140 -14.18 -13.07 -30.03
CA GLU A 140 -14.74 -12.45 -31.24
C GLU A 140 -14.23 -13.11 -32.54
N PRO A 141 -14.99 -13.01 -33.65
CA PRO A 141 -14.72 -13.75 -34.87
C PRO A 141 -13.36 -13.41 -35.49
N LEU A 142 -12.61 -14.47 -35.81
CA LEU A 142 -11.31 -14.45 -36.49
C LEU A 142 -11.38 -13.67 -37.81
N ASN A 143 -10.76 -12.50 -37.83
CA ASN A 143 -10.35 -11.83 -39.06
C ASN A 143 -9.13 -12.58 -39.62
N VAL A 144 -9.27 -13.23 -40.77
CA VAL A 144 -8.15 -13.86 -41.48
C VAL A 144 -7.34 -12.74 -42.16
N ALA A 145 -6.46 -12.11 -41.38
CA ALA A 145 -5.31 -11.33 -41.83
C ALA A 145 -4.47 -11.00 -40.59
N ASP A 146 -3.48 -11.82 -40.27
CA ASP A 146 -2.13 -11.56 -40.75
C ASP A 146 -1.23 -12.73 -40.36
N SER A 147 -0.23 -12.97 -41.19
CA SER A 147 1.00 -13.62 -40.78
C SER A 147 1.40 -13.15 -39.38
N GLN A 148 1.78 -14.05 -38.47
CA GLN A 148 2.65 -13.67 -37.37
C GLN A 148 3.99 -13.26 -38.01
N THR A 149 4.03 -12.05 -38.54
CA THR A 149 5.13 -11.18 -38.19
C THR A 149 5.18 -11.16 -36.67
N ASP A 150 6.37 -11.28 -36.09
CA ASP A 150 6.67 -10.82 -34.74
C ASP A 150 6.45 -9.30 -34.67
N THR A 151 5.25 -8.81 -35.01
CA THR A 151 4.88 -7.41 -34.89
C THR A 151 4.38 -7.20 -33.48
N VAL A 152 5.34 -6.86 -32.63
CA VAL A 152 5.09 -6.23 -31.35
C VAL A 152 4.07 -5.11 -31.59
N SER A 153 2.92 -5.14 -30.90
CA SER A 153 1.87 -4.13 -31.11
C SER A 153 2.44 -2.74 -30.80
N ILE A 154 1.93 -1.66 -31.39
CA ILE A 154 2.40 -0.29 -31.05
C ILE A 154 2.26 -0.03 -29.54
N THR A 155 1.28 -0.64 -28.86
CA THR A 155 1.13 -0.59 -27.39
C THR A 155 2.15 -1.45 -26.62
N GLN A 156 2.76 -2.47 -27.24
CA GLN A 156 3.86 -3.25 -26.67
C GLN A 156 5.24 -2.69 -27.05
N LEU A 157 5.38 -2.07 -28.23
CA LEU A 157 6.56 -1.29 -28.67
C LEU A 157 6.65 0.04 -27.93
N LEU A 158 5.50 0.67 -27.71
CA LEU A 158 5.32 1.91 -26.96
C LEU A 158 4.31 1.63 -25.83
N PRO A 159 4.76 1.07 -24.70
CA PRO A 159 3.95 0.74 -23.51
C PRO A 159 3.40 1.97 -22.76
N ILE A 160 3.19 3.07 -23.47
CA ILE A 160 2.73 4.35 -22.93
C ILE A 160 1.23 4.52 -23.20
N THR A 161 0.67 3.87 -24.23
CA THR A 161 -0.68 4.16 -24.74
C THR A 161 -1.81 3.32 -24.12
N SER A 162 -1.53 2.15 -23.53
CA SER A 162 -2.52 1.34 -22.79
C SER A 162 -2.46 1.50 -21.27
N THR A 163 -1.41 2.17 -20.77
CA THR A 163 -1.04 2.13 -19.34
C THR A 163 -1.37 3.43 -18.61
N VAL A 164 -1.89 4.46 -19.27
CA VAL A 164 -2.15 5.75 -18.60
C VAL A 164 -3.18 5.60 -17.47
N SER A 165 -4.28 4.88 -17.69
CA SER A 165 -5.29 4.62 -16.66
C SER A 165 -4.74 3.73 -15.53
N ASP A 166 -4.04 2.63 -15.88
CA ASP A 166 -3.43 1.71 -14.91
C ASP A 166 -2.29 2.34 -14.11
N LEU A 167 -1.54 3.29 -14.70
CA LEU A 167 -0.50 4.06 -14.03
C LEU A 167 -1.11 5.12 -13.10
N LEU A 168 -2.22 5.76 -13.51
CA LEU A 168 -2.94 6.72 -12.66
C LEU A 168 -3.58 6.06 -11.44
N GLU A 169 -3.92 4.77 -11.52
CA GLU A 169 -4.38 3.97 -10.37
C GLU A 169 -3.24 3.53 -9.43
N ARG A 170 -1.98 3.61 -9.85
CA ARG A 170 -0.82 3.19 -9.03
C ARG A 170 -0.32 4.35 -8.18
N ASP A 171 -0.24 4.11 -6.88
CA ASP A 171 0.22 5.04 -5.83
C ASP A 171 1.62 5.68 -6.05
N PHE A 172 2.39 5.23 -7.06
CA PHE A 172 3.77 5.64 -7.31
C PHE A 172 3.97 6.50 -8.57
N LEU A 173 2.98 6.63 -9.46
CA LEU A 173 3.13 7.45 -10.67
C LEU A 173 3.33 8.92 -10.32
N ILE A 174 2.49 9.45 -9.42
CA ILE A 174 2.51 10.87 -9.03
C ILE A 174 3.88 11.26 -8.42
N PRO A 175 4.45 10.51 -7.44
CA PRO A 175 5.82 10.74 -6.98
C PRO A 175 6.85 10.71 -8.12
N GLY A 176 6.77 9.73 -9.04
CA GLY A 176 7.71 9.60 -10.15
C GLY A 176 7.69 10.80 -11.10
N VAL A 177 6.51 11.23 -11.54
CA VAL A 177 6.35 12.42 -12.39
C VAL A 177 6.83 13.68 -11.65
N SER A 178 6.49 13.81 -10.36
CA SER A 178 6.98 14.91 -9.53
C SER A 178 8.51 14.94 -9.49
N THR A 179 9.17 13.80 -9.25
CA THR A 179 10.63 13.72 -9.27
C THR A 179 11.22 14.20 -10.59
N VAL A 180 10.67 13.76 -11.73
CA VAL A 180 11.15 14.21 -13.05
C VAL A 180 11.02 15.73 -13.21
N LEU A 181 9.88 16.31 -12.83
CA LEU A 181 9.66 17.75 -12.90
C LEU A 181 10.64 18.54 -12.02
N PHE A 182 10.90 18.08 -10.80
CA PHE A 182 11.87 18.71 -9.90
C PHE A 182 13.30 18.58 -10.43
N VAL A 183 13.68 17.43 -11.02
CA VAL A 183 14.99 17.26 -11.66
C VAL A 183 15.18 18.24 -12.81
N VAL A 184 14.20 18.39 -13.70
CA VAL A 184 14.24 19.38 -14.79
C VAL A 184 14.35 20.80 -14.23
N ALA A 185 13.57 21.12 -13.19
CA ALA A 185 13.63 22.41 -12.52
C ALA A 185 15.02 22.69 -11.91
N LEU A 186 15.65 21.69 -11.28
CA LEU A 186 17.00 21.79 -10.73
C LEU A 186 18.03 22.10 -11.82
N PHE A 187 18.02 21.37 -12.95
CA PHE A 187 18.90 21.67 -14.09
C PHE A 187 18.67 23.07 -14.64
N SER A 188 17.42 23.53 -14.72
CA SER A 188 17.09 24.89 -15.19
C SER A 188 17.52 26.00 -14.23
N SER A 189 17.74 25.67 -12.95
CA SER A 189 18.14 26.62 -11.90
C SER A 189 19.66 26.72 -11.70
N ILE A 190 20.45 25.98 -12.48
CA ILE A 190 21.92 26.07 -12.45
C ILE A 190 22.33 27.53 -12.71
N GLY A 191 23.18 28.07 -11.83
CA GLY A 191 23.60 29.48 -11.85
C GLY A 191 22.77 30.40 -10.96
N ASN A 192 21.66 29.93 -10.37
CA ASN A 192 20.92 30.65 -9.34
C ASN A 192 20.83 29.80 -8.06
N ALA A 193 21.77 30.01 -7.13
CA ALA A 193 21.90 29.22 -5.90
C ALA A 193 20.63 29.25 -5.04
N LEU A 194 19.98 30.41 -4.91
CA LEU A 194 18.75 30.55 -4.14
C LEU A 194 17.60 29.71 -4.73
N LEU A 195 17.39 29.80 -6.05
CA LEU A 195 16.36 29.04 -6.75
C LEU A 195 16.65 27.53 -6.69
N PHE A 196 17.90 27.13 -6.95
CA PHE A 196 18.33 25.73 -6.87
C PHE A 196 18.10 25.15 -5.47
N ASN A 197 18.55 25.85 -4.43
CA ASN A 197 18.39 25.42 -3.04
C ASN A 197 16.92 25.35 -2.64
N SER A 198 16.08 26.29 -3.10
CA SER A 198 14.64 26.31 -2.86
C SER A 198 13.94 25.10 -3.47
N ILE A 199 14.24 24.79 -4.74
CA ILE A 199 13.68 23.63 -5.46
C ILE A 199 14.13 22.34 -4.77
N LEU A 200 15.42 22.22 -4.43
CA LEU A 200 15.97 21.04 -3.76
C LEU A 200 15.33 20.81 -2.39
N ALA A 201 15.25 21.85 -1.56
CA ALA A 201 14.64 21.76 -0.24
C ALA A 201 13.16 21.38 -0.32
N LEU A 202 12.41 21.97 -1.25
CA LEU A 202 11.00 21.65 -1.43
C LEU A 202 10.80 20.20 -1.86
N TYR A 203 11.64 19.68 -2.76
CA TYR A 203 11.61 18.27 -3.17
C TYR A 203 11.91 17.33 -2.00
N LEU A 204 13.01 17.56 -1.29
CA LEU A 204 13.44 16.69 -0.18
C LEU A 204 12.42 16.72 0.97
N ALA A 205 11.91 17.90 1.33
CA ALA A 205 10.87 18.04 2.35
C ALA A 205 9.57 17.37 1.92
N GLY A 206 9.17 17.54 0.65
CA GLY A 206 8.00 16.88 0.07
C GLY A 206 8.13 15.36 0.05
N ALA A 207 9.29 14.82 -0.30
CA ALA A 207 9.57 13.39 -0.28
C ALA A 207 9.54 12.81 1.15
N GLY A 208 10.18 13.48 2.12
CA GLY A 208 10.13 13.10 3.52
C GLY A 208 8.71 13.15 4.10
N TYR A 209 7.93 14.17 3.73
CA TYR A 209 6.52 14.26 4.11
C TYR A 209 5.66 13.17 3.46
N PHE A 210 5.87 12.90 2.16
CA PHE A 210 5.16 11.85 1.44
C PHE A 210 5.37 10.49 2.10
N PHE A 211 6.57 10.20 2.60
CA PHE A 211 6.84 9.01 3.40
C PHE A 211 5.94 8.93 4.64
N VAL A 212 5.87 10.00 5.45
CA VAL A 212 4.96 10.06 6.62
C VAL A 212 3.49 9.94 6.22
N TYR A 213 3.09 10.59 5.13
CA TYR A 213 1.73 10.55 4.58
C TYR A 213 1.32 9.11 4.22
N ARG A 214 2.20 8.35 3.56
CA ARG A 214 1.97 6.95 3.21
C ARG A 214 1.92 6.05 4.45
N LEU A 215 2.78 6.26 5.44
CA LEU A 215 2.75 5.49 6.70
C LEU A 215 1.43 5.65 7.46
N CYS A 216 0.84 6.86 7.43
CA CYS A 216 -0.47 7.12 8.04
C CYS A 216 -1.59 6.32 7.37
N GLY A 217 -1.49 6.07 6.05
CA GLY A 217 -2.46 5.27 5.28
C GLY A 217 -3.88 5.85 5.33
N LYS A 218 -4.00 7.17 5.45
CA LYS A 218 -5.25 7.92 5.39
C LYS A 218 -5.06 9.11 4.45
N SER A 219 -6.06 9.38 3.63
CA SER A 219 -6.02 10.51 2.72
C SER A 219 -6.49 11.80 3.40
N LYS A 220 -5.74 12.88 3.18
CA LYS A 220 -6.12 14.25 3.49
C LYS A 220 -5.83 15.10 2.24
N PRO A 221 -6.72 16.03 1.84
CA PRO A 221 -6.49 16.80 0.62
C PRO A 221 -5.18 17.60 0.72
N TRP A 222 -4.33 17.48 -0.30
CA TRP A 222 -3.01 18.13 -0.33
C TRP A 222 -3.07 19.64 -0.13
N TRP A 223 -4.11 20.32 -0.62
CA TRP A 223 -4.28 21.76 -0.41
C TRP A 223 -4.45 22.14 1.07
N VAL A 224 -5.04 21.27 1.91
CA VAL A 224 -5.14 21.51 3.36
C VAL A 224 -3.76 21.36 4.01
N LEU A 225 -2.99 20.36 3.56
CA LEU A 225 -1.64 20.08 4.09
C LEU A 225 -0.66 21.20 3.72
N ILE A 226 -0.65 21.60 2.45
CA ILE A 226 0.11 22.75 1.94
C ILE A 226 -0.36 24.03 2.66
N GLY A 227 -1.67 24.21 2.83
CA GLY A 227 -2.23 25.34 3.56
C GLY A 227 -1.75 25.41 5.02
N ALA A 228 -1.64 24.27 5.71
CA ALA A 228 -1.12 24.21 7.08
C ALA A 228 0.38 24.53 7.15
N ALA A 229 1.17 24.02 6.19
CA ALA A 229 2.59 24.35 6.07
C ALA A 229 2.79 25.87 5.82
N LEU A 230 2.06 26.44 4.86
CA LEU A 230 2.10 27.86 4.55
C LEU A 230 1.60 28.72 5.71
N ALA A 231 0.53 28.33 6.38
CA ALA A 231 0.04 29.04 7.57
C ALA A 231 1.10 29.09 8.68
N THR A 232 1.88 28.02 8.85
CA THR A 232 3.00 28.01 9.80
C THR A 232 4.10 28.98 9.38
N ALA A 233 4.52 28.95 8.11
CA ALA A 233 5.52 29.89 7.60
C ALA A 233 5.06 31.36 7.72
N LEU A 234 3.79 31.64 7.44
CA LEU A 234 3.20 32.98 7.61
C LEU A 234 3.16 33.42 9.07
N LEU A 235 2.84 32.51 10.00
CA LEU A 235 2.90 32.81 11.44
C LEU A 235 4.32 33.20 11.87
N LEU A 236 5.33 32.47 11.39
CA LEU A 236 6.73 32.77 11.71
C LEU A 236 7.20 34.10 11.10
N ALA A 237 6.71 34.46 9.89
CA ALA A 237 6.98 35.74 9.27
C ALA A 237 6.20 36.91 9.90
N SER A 238 5.17 36.62 10.70
CA SER A 238 4.26 37.64 11.22
C SER A 238 4.83 38.36 12.45
N PRO A 239 4.40 39.61 12.72
CA PRO A 239 4.79 40.34 13.93
C PRO A 239 4.26 39.69 15.22
N LEU A 240 3.36 38.69 15.13
CA LEU A 240 2.86 37.95 16.30
C LEU A 240 3.99 37.24 17.05
N MET A 241 5.08 36.86 16.36
CA MET A 241 6.23 36.22 16.99
C MET A 241 6.85 37.07 18.11
N ALA A 242 6.81 38.40 18.00
CA ALA A 242 7.33 39.29 19.05
C ALA A 242 6.62 39.06 20.39
N GLY A 243 5.29 38.90 20.38
CA GLY A 243 4.52 38.60 21.59
C GLY A 243 4.86 37.23 22.18
N PHE A 244 5.09 36.24 21.31
CA PHE A 244 5.54 34.92 21.76
C PHE A 244 6.95 34.98 22.38
N PHE A 245 7.89 35.70 21.79
CA PHE A 245 9.23 35.86 22.36
C PHE A 245 9.22 36.54 23.72
N VAL A 246 8.36 37.53 23.95
CA VAL A 246 8.18 38.12 25.29
C VAL A 246 7.79 37.04 26.31
N VAL A 247 6.80 36.22 26.00
CA VAL A 247 6.33 35.19 26.94
C VAL A 247 7.38 34.10 27.15
N PHE A 248 7.93 33.52 26.07
CA PHE A 248 8.74 32.31 26.14
C PHE A 248 10.23 32.57 26.37
N ARG A 249 10.74 33.75 25.98
CA ARG A 249 12.16 34.09 26.11
C ARG A 249 12.44 35.13 27.19
N GLN A 250 11.50 36.04 27.51
CA GLN A 250 11.72 37.06 28.54
C GLN A 250 11.09 36.70 29.90
N TRP A 251 9.87 36.15 29.92
CA TRP A 251 9.19 35.80 31.18
C TRP A 251 9.49 34.38 31.66
N LEU A 252 9.70 33.46 30.73
CA LEU A 252 10.07 32.08 31.00
C LEU A 252 11.58 31.91 30.79
N PRO A 253 12.21 30.88 31.40
CA PRO A 253 13.64 30.66 31.29
C PRO A 253 13.97 30.02 29.93
N GLY A 254 13.78 30.80 28.86
CA GLY A 254 13.91 30.39 27.47
C GLY A 254 14.68 31.39 26.61
N ASP A 255 15.52 32.23 27.21
CA ASP A 255 16.36 33.17 26.45
C ASP A 255 17.49 32.45 25.72
N THR A 256 17.15 31.90 24.55
CA THR A 256 18.10 31.18 23.68
C THR A 256 19.17 32.12 23.15
N ASP A 257 18.84 33.39 22.92
CA ASP A 257 19.73 34.34 22.26
C ASP A 257 20.85 34.76 23.23
N ALA A 258 20.50 35.06 24.50
CA ALA A 258 21.49 35.33 25.54
C ALA A 258 22.36 34.11 25.86
N MET A 259 21.76 32.92 25.89
CA MET A 259 22.51 31.67 26.12
C MET A 259 23.51 31.40 24.98
N LEU A 260 23.09 31.52 23.73
CA LEU A 260 23.96 31.32 22.56
C LEU A 260 25.05 32.38 22.48
N LEU A 261 24.75 33.63 22.84
CA LEU A 261 25.73 34.71 22.90
C LEU A 261 26.82 34.42 23.95
N ARG A 262 26.44 33.99 25.15
CA ARG A 262 27.38 33.57 26.21
C ARG A 262 28.26 32.41 25.74
N ALA A 263 27.67 31.41 25.09
CA ALA A 263 28.42 30.29 24.51
C ALA A 263 29.41 30.76 23.43
N ALA A 264 29.00 31.68 22.55
CA ALA A 264 29.86 32.26 21.51
C ALA A 264 31.02 33.10 22.09
N GLN A 265 30.86 33.65 23.30
CA GLN A 265 31.91 34.35 24.05
C GLN A 265 32.85 33.40 24.81
N GLY A 266 32.69 32.08 24.66
CA GLY A 266 33.54 31.07 25.28
C GLY A 266 33.08 30.60 26.65
N GLU A 267 31.89 31.01 27.12
CA GLU A 267 31.33 30.50 28.36
C GLU A 267 30.81 29.07 28.19
N THR A 268 31.16 28.16 29.09
CA THR A 268 30.67 26.78 29.07
C THR A 268 29.23 26.71 29.57
N VAL A 269 28.27 26.56 28.66
CA VAL A 269 26.86 26.36 29.02
C VAL A 269 26.58 24.87 29.19
N GLY A 270 26.20 24.45 30.39
CA GLY A 270 25.99 23.05 30.73
C GLY A 270 24.73 22.44 30.08
N PHE A 271 24.69 21.11 29.94
CA PHE A 271 23.55 20.40 29.33
C PHE A 271 22.20 20.73 29.98
N VAL A 272 22.13 20.79 31.32
CA VAL A 272 20.87 21.07 32.03
C VAL A 272 20.37 22.48 31.75
N GLU A 273 21.28 23.46 31.71
CA GLU A 273 20.94 24.85 31.34
C GLU A 273 20.42 24.91 29.90
N GLN A 274 21.11 24.28 28.96
CA GLN A 274 20.66 24.20 27.56
C GLN A 274 19.30 23.50 27.44
N LEU A 275 19.10 22.38 28.14
CA LEU A 275 17.84 21.63 28.10
C LEU A 275 16.67 22.47 28.61
N VAL A 276 16.85 23.20 29.71
CA VAL A 276 15.81 24.10 30.25
C VAL A 276 15.55 25.25 29.28
N THR A 277 16.60 25.95 28.83
CA THR A 277 16.47 27.09 27.92
C THR A 277 15.80 26.69 26.61
N PHE A 278 16.22 25.57 25.99
CA PHE A 278 15.58 25.06 24.78
C PHE A 278 14.19 24.52 25.04
N PHE A 279 13.86 23.99 26.22
CA PHE A 279 12.49 23.56 26.54
C PHE A 279 11.51 24.72 26.49
N PHE A 280 11.85 25.88 27.05
CA PHE A 280 10.97 27.05 27.04
C PHE A 280 11.06 27.84 25.73
N GLY A 281 12.29 28.20 25.32
CA GLY A 281 12.55 29.14 24.24
C GLY A 281 12.42 28.59 22.83
N ALA A 282 12.51 27.27 22.67
CA ALA A 282 12.36 26.57 21.38
C ALA A 282 11.24 25.53 21.45
N GLY A 283 11.32 24.54 22.34
CA GLY A 283 10.37 23.43 22.47
C GLY A 283 8.92 23.91 22.66
N LEU A 284 8.63 24.55 23.78
CA LEU A 284 7.27 25.04 24.07
C LEU A 284 6.85 26.09 23.04
N LEU A 285 7.70 27.05 22.73
CA LEU A 285 7.39 28.11 21.77
C LEU A 285 7.02 27.55 20.39
N GLU A 286 7.93 26.82 19.76
CA GLU A 286 7.80 26.41 18.37
C GLU A 286 6.73 25.33 18.19
N GLU A 287 6.62 24.37 19.13
CA GLU A 287 5.57 23.36 19.06
C GLU A 287 4.17 23.99 19.22
N LEU A 288 4.04 25.07 20.00
CA LEU A 288 2.79 25.83 20.09
C LEU A 288 2.47 26.50 18.76
N VAL A 289 3.42 27.24 18.18
CA VAL A 289 3.22 27.94 16.90
C VAL A 289 2.85 26.96 15.79
N LYS A 290 3.54 25.82 15.69
CA LYS A 290 3.24 24.75 14.72
C LYS A 290 1.90 24.07 14.97
N ALA A 291 1.43 24.02 16.22
CA ALA A 291 0.12 23.49 16.56
C ALA A 291 -1.04 24.43 16.21
N LEU A 292 -0.83 25.75 16.09
CA LEU A 292 -1.91 26.71 15.84
C LEU A 292 -2.74 26.41 14.58
N PRO A 293 -2.14 26.12 13.40
CA PRO A 293 -2.93 25.75 12.22
C PRO A 293 -3.72 24.44 12.41
N VAL A 294 -3.17 23.47 13.15
CA VAL A 294 -3.84 22.20 13.47
C VAL A 294 -5.03 22.43 14.40
N LEU A 295 -4.87 23.26 15.42
CA LEU A 295 -5.92 23.65 16.35
C LEU A 295 -7.00 24.49 15.65
N ALA A 296 -6.62 25.38 14.73
CA ALA A 296 -7.56 26.12 13.90
C ALA A 296 -8.40 25.17 13.02
N ALA A 297 -7.75 24.23 12.33
CA ALA A 297 -8.43 23.19 11.55
C ALA A 297 -9.38 22.34 12.41
N TYR A 298 -8.96 21.98 13.63
CA TYR A 298 -9.80 21.30 14.61
C TYR A 298 -11.04 22.13 15.00
N LEU A 299 -10.88 23.40 15.36
CA LEU A 299 -11.97 24.28 15.80
C LEU A 299 -12.95 24.59 14.67
N ILE A 300 -12.43 24.93 13.48
CA ILE A 300 -13.24 25.21 12.28
C ILE A 300 -13.98 23.95 11.86
N GLY A 301 -13.30 22.80 11.82
CA GLY A 301 -13.89 21.51 11.44
C GLY A 301 -15.09 21.10 12.28
N ARG A 302 -15.16 21.51 13.56
CA ARG A 302 -16.32 21.26 14.43
C ARG A 302 -17.56 22.05 14.05
N ARG A 303 -17.41 23.16 13.31
CA ARG A 303 -18.51 24.02 12.85
C ARG A 303 -18.97 23.68 11.43
N LEU A 304 -18.19 22.89 10.69
CA LEU A 304 -18.49 22.52 9.30
C LEU A 304 -19.38 21.28 9.21
N SER A 305 -20.20 21.20 8.15
CA SER A 305 -20.95 20.01 7.75
C SER A 305 -20.09 19.09 6.85
N GLN A 306 -20.56 17.86 6.58
CA GLN A 306 -19.91 17.00 5.59
C GLN A 306 -20.15 17.57 4.17
N PRO A 307 -19.19 17.47 3.23
CA PRO A 307 -17.89 16.77 3.36
C PRO A 307 -16.74 17.64 3.92
N TRP A 308 -16.96 18.94 4.13
CA TRP A 308 -15.90 19.86 4.54
C TRP A 308 -15.32 19.53 5.91
N ARG A 309 -16.15 19.02 6.83
CA ARG A 309 -15.71 18.52 8.13
C ARG A 309 -14.66 17.42 8.04
N SER A 310 -14.79 16.47 7.13
CA SER A 310 -13.80 15.39 6.94
C SER A 310 -12.58 15.86 6.14
N ARG A 311 -12.77 16.75 5.17
CA ARG A 311 -11.67 17.31 4.36
C ARG A 311 -10.73 18.21 5.15
N LEU A 312 -11.26 19.19 5.89
CA LEU A 312 -10.47 20.20 6.58
C LEU A 312 -10.25 19.89 8.07
N GLY A 313 -11.26 19.33 8.75
CA GLY A 313 -11.24 19.19 10.20
C GLY A 313 -10.29 18.11 10.73
N VAL A 314 -9.90 18.23 12.00
CA VAL A 314 -9.21 17.16 12.74
C VAL A 314 -10.25 16.32 13.49
N LEU A 315 -10.52 15.10 13.01
CA LEU A 315 -11.55 14.21 13.58
C LEU A 315 -10.95 13.09 14.42
N GLU A 316 -9.73 12.67 14.09
CA GLU A 316 -9.03 11.54 14.71
C GLU A 316 -7.50 11.76 14.70
N PRO A 317 -6.71 10.92 15.42
CA PRO A 317 -5.27 11.11 15.54
C PRO A 317 -4.50 11.18 14.22
N LEU A 318 -4.91 10.42 13.19
CA LEU A 318 -4.25 10.45 11.88
C LEU A 318 -4.41 11.81 11.18
N ASP A 319 -5.57 12.47 11.29
CA ASP A 319 -5.74 13.83 10.75
C ASP A 319 -4.77 14.81 11.40
N GLY A 320 -4.63 14.68 12.73
CA GLY A 320 -3.74 15.52 13.51
C GLY A 320 -2.26 15.29 13.17
N ILE A 321 -1.82 14.03 13.03
CA ILE A 321 -0.45 13.70 12.61
C ILE A 321 -0.13 14.31 11.24
N LEU A 322 -1.01 14.12 10.25
CA LEU A 322 -0.79 14.61 8.89
C LEU A 322 -0.65 16.14 8.84
N LEU A 323 -1.52 16.86 9.56
CA LEU A 323 -1.47 18.32 9.62
C LEU A 323 -0.27 18.81 10.46
N GLY A 324 0.01 18.17 11.59
CA GLY A 324 1.15 18.49 12.44
C GLY A 324 2.48 18.32 11.71
N ALA A 325 2.68 17.19 11.02
CA ALA A 325 3.87 16.97 10.21
C ALA A 325 3.98 17.99 9.06
N ALA A 326 2.85 18.42 8.47
CA ALA A 326 2.85 19.43 7.42
C ALA A 326 3.25 20.82 7.97
N CYS A 327 2.77 21.20 9.16
CA CYS A 327 3.25 22.38 9.87
C CYS A 327 4.76 22.29 10.15
N GLY A 328 5.25 21.10 10.55
CA GLY A 328 6.68 20.83 10.72
C GLY A 328 7.49 21.08 9.44
N VAL A 329 6.99 20.66 8.27
CA VAL A 329 7.61 20.97 6.97
C VAL A 329 7.64 22.48 6.72
N GLY A 330 6.52 23.18 6.91
CA GLY A 330 6.43 24.62 6.72
C GLY A 330 7.40 25.39 7.62
N PHE A 331 7.52 24.97 8.88
CA PHE A 331 8.50 25.51 9.82
C PHE A 331 9.93 25.31 9.33
N THR A 332 10.32 24.07 9.02
CA THR A 332 11.69 23.73 8.60
C THR A 332 12.10 24.49 7.35
N LEU A 333 11.21 24.60 6.35
CA LEU A 333 11.50 25.37 5.14
C LEU A 333 11.68 26.86 5.48
N PHE A 334 10.76 27.46 6.25
CA PHE A 334 10.85 28.87 6.62
C PHE A 334 12.13 29.18 7.40
N GLU A 335 12.41 28.41 8.46
CA GLU A 335 13.58 28.58 9.31
C GLU A 335 14.89 28.41 8.53
N THR A 336 14.92 27.40 7.64
CA THR A 336 16.11 27.13 6.82
C THR A 336 16.42 28.30 5.89
N PHE A 337 15.42 28.86 5.21
CA PHE A 337 15.64 29.95 4.25
C PHE A 337 15.77 31.33 4.90
N SER A 338 15.11 31.57 6.03
CA SER A 338 15.07 32.90 6.65
C SER A 338 16.24 33.15 7.60
N HIS A 339 16.76 32.10 8.24
CA HIS A 339 17.78 32.24 9.28
C HIS A 339 19.00 31.35 9.03
N TYR A 340 18.79 30.05 8.85
CA TYR A 340 19.91 29.10 8.90
C TYR A 340 20.84 29.18 7.70
N LEU A 341 20.28 29.13 6.48
CA LEU A 341 21.07 29.16 5.25
C LEU A 341 21.78 30.51 5.06
N PRO A 342 21.11 31.68 5.22
CA PRO A 342 21.81 32.96 5.15
C PRO A 342 22.93 33.09 6.18
N ALA A 343 22.70 32.71 7.45
CA ALA A 343 23.72 32.79 8.49
C ALA A 343 24.94 31.90 8.20
N THR A 344 24.70 30.69 7.67
CA THR A 344 25.78 29.78 7.28
C THR A 344 26.60 30.36 6.13
N VAL A 345 25.93 30.84 5.07
CA VAL A 345 26.61 31.42 3.91
C VAL A 345 27.43 32.64 4.33
N GLU A 346 26.87 33.52 5.16
CA GLU A 346 27.55 34.69 5.69
C GLU A 346 28.77 34.32 6.52
N GLN A 347 28.62 33.42 7.50
CA GLN A 347 29.71 32.98 8.36
C GLN A 347 30.91 32.45 7.57
N PHE A 348 30.67 31.55 6.60
CA PHE A 348 31.75 30.97 5.80
C PHE A 348 32.31 31.97 4.76
N THR A 349 31.49 32.89 4.25
CA THR A 349 31.96 33.96 3.37
C THR A 349 32.89 34.90 4.12
N VAL A 350 32.55 35.29 5.35
CA VAL A 350 33.39 36.13 6.21
C VAL A 350 34.71 35.42 6.56
N GLN A 351 34.67 34.11 6.85
CA GLN A 351 35.86 33.34 7.19
C GLN A 351 36.82 33.10 6.01
N THR A 352 36.28 32.87 4.81
CA THR A 352 37.06 32.47 3.63
C THR A 352 37.36 33.61 2.67
N GLY A 353 36.60 34.71 2.75
CA GLY A 353 36.61 35.79 1.77
C GLY A 353 35.97 35.43 0.42
N ALA A 354 35.37 34.24 0.29
CA ALA A 354 34.85 33.73 -0.97
C ALA A 354 33.38 33.31 -0.86
N LEU A 355 32.49 34.09 -1.48
CA LEU A 355 31.05 33.84 -1.49
C LEU A 355 30.69 32.43 -2.00
N GLY A 356 31.35 31.98 -3.06
CA GLY A 356 31.09 30.65 -3.63
C GLY A 356 31.39 29.50 -2.67
N ILE A 357 32.34 29.66 -1.74
CA ILE A 357 32.61 28.65 -0.70
C ILE A 357 31.47 28.67 0.33
N GLY A 358 31.03 29.86 0.76
CA GLY A 358 29.88 30.00 1.65
C GLY A 358 28.60 29.38 1.08
N GLU A 359 28.31 29.63 -0.20
CA GLU A 359 27.16 29.03 -0.90
C GLU A 359 27.26 27.50 -1.00
N ALA A 360 28.44 26.97 -1.32
CA ALA A 360 28.67 25.53 -1.41
C ALA A 360 28.49 24.84 -0.04
N THR A 361 29.03 25.43 1.03
CA THR A 361 28.86 24.92 2.39
C THR A 361 27.40 25.02 2.85
N GLY A 362 26.72 26.11 2.52
CA GLY A 362 25.28 26.27 2.76
C GLY A 362 24.46 25.14 2.11
N LEU A 363 24.76 24.79 0.86
CA LEU A 363 24.13 23.66 0.17
C LEU A 363 24.44 22.32 0.84
N GLN A 364 25.69 22.08 1.27
CA GLN A 364 26.07 20.85 1.97
C GLN A 364 25.31 20.65 3.28
N LEU A 365 24.98 21.74 3.99
CA LEU A 365 24.21 21.68 5.24
C LEU A 365 22.69 21.65 5.01
N LEU A 366 22.22 22.19 3.90
CA LEU A 366 20.80 22.17 3.52
C LEU A 366 20.28 20.73 3.38
N ILE A 367 21.03 19.87 2.68
CA ILE A 367 20.64 18.47 2.44
C ILE A 367 20.37 17.69 3.75
N PRO A 368 21.34 17.55 4.69
CA PRO A 368 21.13 16.81 5.93
C PRO A 368 20.06 17.46 6.82
N ARG A 369 19.94 18.79 6.81
CA ARG A 369 18.90 19.50 7.58
C ARG A 369 17.50 19.15 7.09
N ILE A 370 17.26 19.20 5.77
CA ILE A 370 15.94 18.93 5.20
C ILE A 370 15.60 17.43 5.30
N ILE A 371 16.55 16.54 5.03
CA ILE A 371 16.32 15.09 5.17
C ILE A 371 16.09 14.71 6.64
N GLY A 372 16.91 15.25 7.55
CA GLY A 372 16.80 15.04 8.99
C GLY A 372 15.50 15.56 9.62
N ASN A 373 14.73 16.38 8.89
CA ASN A 373 13.44 16.87 9.34
C ASN A 373 12.44 15.74 9.69
N VAL A 374 12.56 14.57 9.07
CA VAL A 374 11.69 13.40 9.37
C VAL A 374 11.84 12.96 10.84
N SER A 375 13.05 13.07 11.39
CA SER A 375 13.37 12.85 12.81
C SER A 375 13.37 14.15 13.63
N GLY A 376 13.11 15.30 13.03
CA GLY A 376 13.10 16.62 13.66
C GLY A 376 11.71 17.20 13.76
N HIS A 377 11.47 18.38 13.17
CA HIS A 377 10.20 19.10 13.31
C HIS A 377 8.99 18.31 12.80
N MET A 378 9.11 17.45 11.78
CA MET A 378 7.99 16.57 11.39
C MET A 378 7.66 15.56 12.50
N ALA A 379 8.66 15.04 13.22
CA ALA A 379 8.46 14.09 14.30
C ALA A 379 7.73 14.73 15.49
N TYR A 380 8.25 15.84 16.03
CA TYR A 380 7.64 16.51 17.20
C TYR A 380 6.25 17.06 16.87
N SER A 381 6.11 17.73 15.73
CA SER A 381 4.83 18.34 15.33
C SER A 381 3.79 17.28 14.97
N GLY A 382 4.20 16.20 14.29
CA GLY A 382 3.33 15.06 14.00
C GLY A 382 2.90 14.33 15.28
N TYR A 383 3.81 14.17 16.23
CA TYR A 383 3.53 13.60 17.55
C TYR A 383 2.56 14.47 18.36
N LEU A 384 2.74 15.79 18.40
CA LEU A 384 1.76 16.71 19.00
C LEU A 384 0.42 16.65 18.28
N GLY A 385 0.44 16.58 16.95
CA GLY A 385 -0.73 16.37 16.10
C GLY A 385 -1.53 15.13 16.50
N TYR A 386 -0.88 14.02 16.84
CA TYR A 386 -1.52 12.82 17.37
C TYR A 386 -2.35 13.13 18.63
N PHE A 387 -1.83 13.89 19.59
CA PHE A 387 -2.56 14.25 20.81
C PHE A 387 -3.73 15.18 20.54
N ILE A 388 -3.59 16.15 19.61
CA ILE A 388 -4.70 17.00 19.17
C ILE A 388 -5.83 16.14 18.60
N GLY A 389 -5.51 15.21 17.69
CA GLY A 389 -6.50 14.31 17.11
C GLY A 389 -7.05 13.27 18.09
N LEU A 390 -6.27 12.81 19.07
CA LEU A 390 -6.74 11.94 20.15
C LEU A 390 -7.72 12.67 21.07
N GLY A 391 -7.45 13.95 21.35
CA GLY A 391 -8.36 14.84 22.06
C GLY A 391 -9.67 15.08 21.31
N ALA A 392 -9.64 15.11 19.98
CA ALA A 392 -10.83 15.24 19.14
C ALA A 392 -11.82 14.07 19.33
N LEU A 393 -11.33 12.86 19.63
CA LEU A 393 -12.16 11.69 19.92
C LEU A 393 -12.84 11.74 21.31
N LYS A 394 -12.41 12.62 22.22
CA LYS A 394 -12.98 12.70 23.57
C LYS A 394 -14.21 13.60 23.60
N ARG A 395 -15.27 13.16 24.29
CA ARG A 395 -16.52 13.91 24.45
C ARG A 395 -16.36 15.09 25.42
N THR A 396 -15.71 14.85 26.57
CA THR A 396 -15.55 15.86 27.63
C THR A 396 -14.43 16.85 27.31
N PRO A 397 -14.67 18.18 27.43
CA PRO A 397 -13.65 19.19 27.14
C PRO A 397 -12.44 19.12 28.08
N ALA A 398 -12.64 18.85 29.37
CA ALA A 398 -11.54 18.73 30.34
C ALA A 398 -10.50 17.66 29.93
N ARG A 399 -10.98 16.46 29.56
CA ARG A 399 -10.10 15.37 29.10
C ARG A 399 -9.37 15.71 27.80
N ARG A 400 -10.00 16.48 26.91
CA ARG A 400 -9.40 16.90 25.64
C ARG A 400 -8.22 17.83 25.87
N TRP A 401 -8.41 18.87 26.69
CA TRP A 401 -7.35 19.82 26.99
C TRP A 401 -6.22 19.20 27.81
N TRP A 402 -6.54 18.26 28.69
CA TRP A 402 -5.53 17.48 29.41
C TRP A 402 -4.65 16.65 28.46
N ILE A 403 -5.25 15.96 27.49
CA ILE A 403 -4.51 15.21 26.45
C ILE A 403 -3.64 16.14 25.62
N PHE A 404 -4.16 17.31 25.24
CA PHE A 404 -3.39 18.32 24.52
C PHE A 404 -2.18 18.78 25.33
N LEU A 405 -2.36 19.13 26.61
CA LEU A 405 -1.28 19.56 27.48
C LEU A 405 -0.19 18.49 27.62
N ILE A 406 -0.56 17.23 27.83
CA ILE A 406 0.41 16.12 27.88
C ILE A 406 1.20 16.01 26.58
N GLY A 407 0.51 16.08 25.43
CA GLY A 407 1.16 16.02 24.13
C GLY A 407 2.09 17.20 23.89
N TYR A 408 1.68 18.40 24.30
CA TYR A 408 2.43 19.63 24.13
C TYR A 408 3.72 19.62 24.95
N LEU A 409 3.61 19.30 26.25
CA LEU A 409 4.78 19.22 27.13
C LEU A 409 5.74 18.11 26.68
N SER A 410 5.23 16.93 26.31
CA SER A 410 6.10 15.83 25.87
C SER A 410 6.75 16.09 24.52
N ALA A 411 6.05 16.67 23.54
CA ALA A 411 6.66 17.09 22.27
C ALA A 411 7.75 18.14 22.47
N ALA A 412 7.49 19.15 23.31
CA ALA A 412 8.48 20.17 23.67
C ALA A 412 9.70 19.57 24.37
N SER A 413 9.55 18.56 25.23
CA SER A 413 10.67 17.86 25.87
C SER A 413 11.54 17.11 24.86
N ILE A 414 10.95 16.38 23.91
CA ILE A 414 11.73 15.64 22.90
C ILE A 414 12.48 16.64 21.99
N HIS A 415 11.84 17.74 21.63
CA HIS A 415 12.47 18.80 20.87
C HIS A 415 13.64 19.46 21.63
N ALA A 416 13.43 19.83 22.90
CA ALA A 416 14.48 20.39 23.74
C ALA A 416 15.66 19.43 23.89
N LEU A 417 15.38 18.13 24.03
CA LEU A 417 16.40 17.10 24.11
C LEU A 417 17.25 17.05 22.83
N TRP A 418 16.64 17.16 21.65
CA TRP A 418 17.38 17.23 20.38
C TRP A 418 18.30 18.45 20.33
N ASN A 419 17.81 19.63 20.69
CA ASN A 419 18.60 20.87 20.66
C ASN A 419 19.76 20.83 21.66
N ALA A 420 19.54 20.29 22.86
CA ALA A 420 20.57 20.18 23.89
C ALA A 420 21.54 19.01 23.67
N ALA A 421 21.13 17.96 22.94
CA ALA A 421 21.95 16.74 22.77
C ALA A 421 23.29 16.99 22.08
N GLY A 422 23.39 18.03 21.24
CA GLY A 422 24.63 18.39 20.54
C GLY A 422 25.82 18.61 21.47
N VAL A 423 25.60 19.16 22.68
CA VAL A 423 26.68 19.39 23.66
C VAL A 423 27.25 18.09 24.23
N LEU A 424 26.50 16.98 24.14
CA LEU A 424 26.91 15.66 24.61
C LEU A 424 27.62 14.84 23.51
N GLY A 425 27.68 15.37 22.29
CA GLY A 425 28.35 14.77 21.14
C GLY A 425 27.42 14.10 20.13
N GLU A 426 27.96 13.88 18.92
CA GLU A 426 27.23 13.35 17.76
C GLU A 426 26.47 12.03 18.01
N PRO A 427 27.02 11.03 18.75
CA PRO A 427 26.27 9.80 19.02
C PRO A 427 25.00 10.04 19.84
N VAL A 428 25.03 10.98 20.79
CA VAL A 428 23.87 11.31 21.63
C VAL A 428 22.82 12.07 20.81
N LEU A 429 23.26 12.98 19.94
CA LEU A 429 22.38 13.65 18.98
C LEU A 429 21.66 12.64 18.06
N ALA A 430 22.41 11.66 17.52
CA ALA A 430 21.83 10.60 16.70
C ALA A 430 20.78 9.78 17.49
N ILE A 431 21.06 9.43 18.74
CA ILE A 431 20.10 8.74 19.62
C ILE A 431 18.84 9.60 19.83
N ALA A 432 18.99 10.90 20.08
CA ALA A 432 17.86 11.81 20.24
C ALA A 432 16.96 11.83 18.99
N GLY A 433 17.55 11.84 17.78
CA GLY A 433 16.79 11.77 16.52
C GLY A 433 16.07 10.44 16.29
N VAL A 434 16.72 9.33 16.63
CA VAL A 434 16.08 8.00 16.56
C VAL A 434 14.90 7.93 17.54
N LEU A 435 15.07 8.45 18.76
CA LEU A 435 14.00 8.52 19.74
C LEU A 435 12.84 9.37 19.22
N ALA A 436 13.10 10.58 18.71
CA ALA A 436 12.12 11.46 18.11
C ALA A 436 11.28 10.75 17.03
N PHE A 437 11.96 10.10 16.08
CA PHE A 437 11.31 9.34 15.03
C PHE A 437 10.52 8.15 15.58
N ALA A 438 11.04 7.44 16.58
CA ALA A 438 10.34 6.34 17.24
C ALA A 438 9.04 6.79 17.93
N PHE A 439 9.02 7.98 18.55
CA PHE A 439 7.80 8.57 19.12
C PHE A 439 6.75 8.86 18.04
N LEU A 440 7.15 9.45 16.90
CA LEU A 440 6.27 9.65 15.75
C LEU A 440 5.72 8.31 15.24
N MET A 441 6.59 7.31 15.05
CA MET A 441 6.19 5.99 14.57
C MET A 441 5.22 5.28 15.51
N ALA A 442 5.49 5.32 16.82
CA ALA A 442 4.59 4.78 17.84
C ALA A 442 3.22 5.48 17.80
N ALA A 443 3.20 6.80 17.64
CA ALA A 443 1.98 7.58 17.48
C ALA A 443 1.20 7.19 16.21
N ILE A 444 1.87 7.03 15.07
CA ILE A 444 1.24 6.56 13.81
C ILE A 444 0.63 5.16 14.00
N LEU A 445 1.39 4.21 14.53
CA LEU A 445 0.91 2.84 14.74
C LEU A 445 -0.29 2.80 15.70
N LYS A 446 -0.26 3.61 16.75
CA LYS A 446 -1.39 3.73 17.68
C LYS A 446 -2.59 4.42 17.03
N ALA A 447 -2.37 5.49 16.27
CA ALA A 447 -3.39 6.22 15.54
C ALA A 447 -4.14 5.32 14.55
N ARG A 448 -3.42 4.45 13.83
CA ARG A 448 -4.00 3.47 12.91
C ARG A 448 -4.98 2.53 13.61
N LYS A 449 -4.63 2.04 14.81
CA LYS A 449 -5.51 1.17 15.61
C LYS A 449 -6.74 1.91 16.15
N LEU A 450 -6.65 3.22 16.34
CA LEU A 450 -7.71 4.05 16.89
C LEU A 450 -8.59 4.71 15.81
N SER A 451 -8.18 4.70 14.54
CA SER A 451 -8.88 5.38 13.45
C SER A 451 -10.22 4.69 13.13
N PRO A 452 -11.36 5.35 13.36
CA PRO A 452 -12.67 4.82 12.96
C PRO A 452 -12.91 4.85 11.44
N THR A 453 -12.14 5.63 10.69
CA THR A 453 -12.40 5.90 9.26
C THR A 453 -11.44 5.21 8.29
N ARG A 454 -10.42 4.51 8.80
CA ARG A 454 -9.50 3.73 7.96
C ARG A 454 -10.16 2.40 7.55
N PRO A 455 -10.05 1.97 6.28
CA PRO A 455 -10.37 0.60 5.90
C PRO A 455 -9.55 -0.35 6.79
N ARG A 456 -10.20 -1.26 7.51
CA ARG A 456 -9.47 -2.30 8.25
C ARG A 456 -8.64 -3.04 7.21
N GLU A 457 -7.31 -3.06 7.39
CA GLU A 457 -6.51 -4.13 6.83
C GLU A 457 -7.18 -5.40 7.33
N THR A 458 -7.81 -6.16 6.43
CA THR A 458 -8.26 -7.50 6.74
C THR A 458 -7.03 -8.18 7.30
N ALA A 459 -7.02 -8.43 8.61
CA ALA A 459 -6.01 -9.26 9.21
C ALA A 459 -6.00 -10.53 8.37
N SER A 460 -4.88 -10.82 7.71
CA SER A 460 -4.56 -12.18 7.36
C SER A 460 -4.70 -12.97 8.67
N ALA A 461 -5.83 -13.65 8.80
CA ALA A 461 -6.08 -14.52 9.93
C ALA A 461 -4.91 -15.50 10.00
N PRO A 462 -4.18 -15.61 11.12
CA PRO A 462 -3.51 -16.86 11.40
C PRO A 462 -4.63 -17.87 11.59
N GLY A 463 -4.79 -18.75 10.59
CA GLY A 463 -5.70 -19.89 10.69
C GLY A 463 -5.37 -20.68 11.95
N VAL A 464 -6.40 -20.84 12.79
CA VAL A 464 -6.40 -21.72 13.95
C VAL A 464 -6.57 -23.17 13.48
N GLY A 465 -5.82 -24.08 14.10
CA GLY A 465 -6.00 -25.55 14.07
C GLY A 465 -4.95 -26.27 13.21
N ARG A 466 -4.11 -27.18 13.70
CA ARG A 466 -4.14 -28.05 14.89
C ARG A 466 -2.74 -28.20 15.47
#